data_AF-A0A0A2KWL5-F1
#
_entry.id   AF-A0A0A2KWL5-F1
#
_cell.length_a   1.000
_cell.length_b   1.000
_cell.length_c   1.000
_cell.angle_alpha   90.00
_cell.angle_beta   90.00
_cell.angle_gamma   90.00
#
_symmetry.space_group_name_H-M   'P 1'
#
loop_
_entity.id
_entity.type
_entity.pdbx_description
1 polymer ?
#
loop_
_entity_poly.entity_id
_entity_poly.type
_entity_poly.pdbx_seq_one_letter_code
_entity_poly.pdbx_strand_id
1 'polypeptide(L)'
;MITWSSIARTFQRFKLPVPPGFLVTTPEQARHVVSVISKSTPSSPVPRATETNIPSDGPSMIKAQVLAGGRGKGKFNSDGKSGVRQVYSPDEAFKSATNMLGYYLTTAQTPEDGLRVDKLYIYKAMSIAQEFYLAMTFDRQHASPVLLISSSGGTDIESNVDKLHKLWFGLSTGITDEIDAYIQAELGFSDLEMKDIHRILVRMVKLFKEKDATLLELNPLVRTEEGEFICLDAKFGFDNAARYRQEGIFALEERSPEQEEEHQLAEMGLSYVRLDGNIGNIVNGAGLAMATNDLISLYGGKCANFLDVGGAATKETLSKAFGVLMRDRRIKGILINIYGGIVRCDMIAEAIVAAASEMGGFKCPVVVRLQGTNSEKGLKLIEQSGLDNLVVEADFEKAARMIVKQTTGVEL
;
A
#
# COMPACT_ATOMS: atom_id res chain seq x y z
N MET A 1 1.56 -1.27 -5.37
CA MET A 1 2.85 -1.37 -4.63
C MET A 1 3.70 -2.48 -5.26
N ILE A 2 5.00 -2.57 -4.95
CA ILE A 2 5.87 -3.64 -5.45
C ILE A 2 6.44 -4.48 -4.30
N THR A 3 6.66 -5.77 -4.52
CA THR A 3 7.19 -6.68 -3.49
C THR A 3 8.69 -6.48 -3.27
N TRP A 4 9.18 -6.89 -2.08
CA TRP A 4 10.61 -6.84 -1.74
C TRP A 4 11.49 -7.51 -2.81
N SER A 5 11.07 -8.64 -3.38
CA SER A 5 11.83 -9.30 -4.44
C SER A 5 12.03 -8.43 -5.70
N SER A 6 11.01 -7.66 -6.10
CA SER A 6 11.07 -6.71 -7.21
C SER A 6 11.94 -5.49 -6.86
N ILE A 7 11.85 -5.02 -5.62
CA ILE A 7 12.70 -3.94 -5.08
C ILE A 7 14.16 -4.38 -5.08
N ALA A 8 14.48 -5.56 -4.56
CA ALA A 8 15.84 -6.09 -4.47
C ALA A 8 16.52 -6.18 -5.84
N ARG A 9 15.80 -6.63 -6.89
CA ARG A 9 16.33 -6.63 -8.27
C ARG A 9 16.60 -5.22 -8.79
N THR A 10 15.71 -4.27 -8.49
CA THR A 10 15.92 -2.86 -8.84
C THR A 10 17.14 -2.30 -8.11
N PHE A 11 17.29 -2.60 -6.83
CA PHE A 11 18.42 -2.18 -6.01
C PHE A 11 19.75 -2.73 -6.55
N GLN A 12 19.80 -4.00 -6.95
CA GLN A 12 20.98 -4.60 -7.58
C GLN A 12 21.41 -3.84 -8.84
N ARG A 13 20.47 -3.42 -9.70
CA ARG A 13 20.77 -2.61 -10.90
C ARG A 13 21.37 -1.24 -10.54
N PHE A 14 20.96 -0.66 -9.42
CA PHE A 14 21.48 0.59 -8.88
C PHE A 14 22.68 0.39 -7.95
N LYS A 15 23.17 -0.85 -7.82
CA LYS A 15 24.27 -1.25 -6.94
C LYS A 15 24.01 -0.93 -5.47
N LEU A 16 22.75 -0.89 -5.02
CA LEU A 16 22.44 -0.84 -3.60
C LEU A 16 22.68 -2.24 -2.99
N PRO A 17 23.31 -2.31 -1.80
CA PRO A 17 23.68 -3.59 -1.21
C PRO A 17 22.44 -4.32 -0.69
N VAL A 18 22.15 -5.49 -1.25
CA VAL A 18 21.06 -6.38 -0.81
C VAL A 18 21.61 -7.79 -0.68
N PRO A 19 21.12 -8.60 0.26
CA PRO A 19 21.60 -9.97 0.39
C PRO A 19 21.21 -10.78 -0.86
N PRO A 20 22.13 -11.60 -1.40
CA PRO A 20 21.78 -12.53 -2.46
C PRO A 20 20.72 -13.50 -1.91
N GLY A 21 19.64 -13.66 -2.66
CA GLY A 21 18.53 -14.50 -2.24
C GLY A 21 17.69 -14.97 -3.40
N PHE A 22 16.79 -15.89 -3.09
CA PHE A 22 15.99 -16.62 -4.06
C PHE A 22 14.52 -16.46 -3.73
N LEU A 23 13.72 -16.25 -4.79
CA LEU A 23 12.27 -16.27 -4.69
C LEU A 23 11.79 -17.70 -4.90
N VAL A 24 10.93 -18.19 -4.01
CA VAL A 24 10.33 -19.53 -4.09
C VAL A 24 8.80 -19.45 -3.96
N THR A 25 8.12 -20.35 -4.66
CA THR A 25 6.65 -20.48 -4.67
C THR A 25 6.18 -21.86 -4.24
N THR A 26 7.10 -22.81 -4.01
CA THR A 26 6.76 -24.13 -3.46
C THR A 26 7.66 -24.52 -2.28
N PRO A 27 7.19 -25.39 -1.37
CA PRO A 27 8.02 -25.93 -0.30
C PRO A 27 9.25 -26.70 -0.81
N GLU A 28 9.15 -27.40 -1.94
CA GLU A 28 10.26 -28.13 -2.57
C GLU A 28 11.36 -27.18 -3.04
N GLN A 29 10.98 -26.04 -3.63
CA GLN A 29 11.92 -25.00 -4.01
C GLN A 29 12.62 -24.41 -2.78
N ALA A 30 11.88 -24.20 -1.68
CA ALA A 30 12.48 -23.72 -0.42
C ALA A 30 13.55 -24.69 0.11
N ARG A 31 13.25 -25.99 0.12
CA ARG A 31 14.22 -27.05 0.46
C ARG A 31 15.45 -27.00 -0.43
N HIS A 32 15.24 -26.94 -1.75
CA HIS A 32 16.32 -26.93 -2.72
C HIS A 32 17.24 -25.71 -2.56
N VAL A 33 16.66 -24.52 -2.46
CA VAL A 33 17.40 -23.26 -2.29
C VAL A 33 18.27 -23.29 -1.04
N VAL A 34 17.74 -23.72 0.11
CA VAL A 34 18.54 -23.80 1.34
C VAL A 34 19.68 -24.80 1.18
N SER A 35 19.48 -25.93 0.48
CA SER A 35 20.58 -26.84 0.15
C SER A 35 21.66 -26.18 -0.73
N VAL A 36 21.29 -25.27 -1.63
CA VAL A 36 22.26 -24.55 -2.48
C VAL A 36 23.03 -23.53 -1.65
N ILE A 37 22.34 -22.73 -0.84
CA ILE A 37 22.96 -21.71 0.03
C ILE A 37 23.99 -22.34 0.97
N SER A 38 23.67 -23.47 1.59
CA SER A 38 24.60 -24.21 2.46
C SER A 38 25.87 -24.61 1.67
N LYS A 39 25.71 -25.22 0.49
CA LYS A 39 26.85 -25.69 -0.33
C LYS A 39 27.73 -24.58 -0.90
N SER A 40 27.19 -23.37 -1.12
CA SER A 40 27.92 -22.26 -1.74
C SER A 40 28.80 -21.45 -0.78
N THR A 41 28.75 -21.75 0.52
CA THR A 41 29.46 -20.96 1.53
C THR A 41 30.73 -21.67 2.00
N PRO A 42 31.93 -21.05 1.92
CA PRO A 42 33.08 -21.54 2.67
C PRO A 42 32.80 -21.41 4.17
N SER A 43 33.08 -22.47 4.93
CA SER A 43 32.89 -22.55 6.38
C SER A 43 33.64 -21.44 7.12
N SER A 44 32.95 -20.36 7.52
CA SER A 44 33.45 -19.46 8.56
C SER A 44 33.00 -19.96 9.94
N PRO A 45 33.88 -19.95 10.95
CA PRO A 45 33.58 -20.53 12.26
C PRO A 45 32.64 -19.61 13.04
N VAL A 46 31.35 -19.99 13.11
CA VAL A 46 30.43 -19.41 14.09
C VAL A 46 30.82 -19.95 15.49
N PRO A 47 30.92 -19.12 16.54
CA PRO A 47 31.26 -19.60 17.88
C PRO A 47 30.20 -20.60 18.37
N ARG A 48 30.67 -21.77 18.77
CA ARG A 48 29.89 -22.93 19.21
C ARG A 48 29.17 -22.63 20.53
N ALA A 49 27.85 -22.47 20.49
CA ALA A 49 27.00 -22.59 21.67
C ALA A 49 26.27 -23.95 21.62
N THR A 50 26.66 -24.83 22.54
CA THR A 50 25.95 -25.98 23.11
C THR A 50 24.94 -26.78 22.25
N GLU A 51 25.31 -28.03 21.97
CA GLU A 51 24.43 -29.21 21.78
C GLU A 51 23.12 -29.04 21.00
N THR A 52 23.23 -28.68 19.71
CA THR A 52 22.29 -29.13 18.67
C THR A 52 23.06 -29.24 17.35
N ASN A 53 22.67 -30.15 16.46
CA ASN A 53 23.26 -30.33 15.12
C ASN A 53 23.03 -29.08 14.25
N ILE A 54 23.77 -28.00 14.50
CA ILE A 54 23.77 -26.80 13.67
C ILE A 54 24.73 -27.07 12.50
N PRO A 55 24.26 -27.09 11.24
CA PRO A 55 25.14 -27.30 10.10
C PRO A 55 26.18 -26.18 9.98
N SER A 56 27.36 -26.54 9.45
CA SER A 56 28.58 -25.71 9.40
C SER A 56 28.47 -24.39 8.65
N ASP A 57 27.42 -24.20 7.86
CA ASP A 57 27.34 -23.13 6.86
C ASP A 57 26.45 -21.95 7.31
N GLY A 58 25.94 -22.01 8.55
CA GLY A 58 25.07 -21.02 9.15
C GLY A 58 23.61 -21.11 8.69
N PRO A 59 22.67 -20.47 9.41
CA PRO A 59 21.25 -20.52 9.09
C PRO A 59 20.87 -19.69 7.85
N SER A 60 19.69 -19.97 7.30
CA SER A 60 19.02 -19.17 6.28
C SER A 60 17.81 -18.44 6.86
N MET A 61 17.46 -17.30 6.27
CA MET A 61 16.25 -16.53 6.59
C MET A 61 15.20 -16.75 5.50
N ILE A 62 13.96 -17.03 5.91
CA ILE A 62 12.79 -17.12 5.05
C ILE A 62 11.87 -15.93 5.36
N LYS A 63 11.51 -15.17 4.32
CA LYS A 63 10.70 -13.95 4.45
C LYS A 63 9.48 -13.98 3.55
N ALA A 64 8.29 -13.85 4.16
CA ALA A 64 7.03 -13.71 3.45
C ALA A 64 7.04 -12.48 2.53
N GLN A 65 6.59 -12.67 1.29
CA GLN A 65 6.45 -11.58 0.33
C GLN A 65 4.99 -11.10 0.31
N VAL A 66 4.69 -10.15 1.18
CA VAL A 66 3.44 -9.38 1.18
C VAL A 66 3.76 -7.90 1.06
N LEU A 67 2.79 -7.10 0.60
CA LEU A 67 2.97 -5.65 0.41
C LEU A 67 3.01 -4.87 1.73
N ALA A 68 2.50 -5.44 2.82
CA ALA A 68 2.50 -4.84 4.15
C ALA A 68 3.85 -5.00 4.86
N GLY A 69 4.22 -3.99 5.66
CA GLY A 69 5.36 -4.03 6.57
C GLY A 69 5.09 -4.85 7.83
N GLY A 70 6.06 -4.86 8.76
CA GLY A 70 5.89 -5.50 10.08
C GLY A 70 5.89 -7.04 10.08
N ARG A 71 6.33 -7.66 8.99
CA ARG A 71 6.30 -9.13 8.79
C ARG A 71 6.99 -9.93 9.90
N GLY A 72 8.05 -9.39 10.51
CA GLY A 72 8.76 -10.05 11.62
C GLY A 72 7.89 -10.24 12.86
N LYS A 73 6.95 -9.32 13.12
CA LYS A 73 6.00 -9.36 14.24
C LYS A 73 4.62 -9.91 13.85
N GLY A 74 4.38 -10.12 12.56
CA GLY A 74 3.13 -10.68 12.06
C GLY A 74 2.91 -12.13 12.49
N LYS A 75 1.69 -12.64 12.35
CA LYS A 75 1.34 -14.02 12.69
C LYS A 75 0.61 -14.69 11.54
N PHE A 76 1.03 -15.90 11.20
CA PHE A 76 0.30 -16.74 10.25
C PHE A 76 -0.89 -17.42 10.90
N ASN A 77 -1.98 -17.58 10.14
CA ASN A 77 -3.15 -18.34 10.56
C ASN A 77 -2.94 -19.87 10.59
N SER A 78 -1.86 -20.38 10.00
CA SER A 78 -1.51 -21.81 9.97
C SER A 78 -0.89 -22.32 11.28
N ASP A 79 0.09 -21.60 11.81
CA ASP A 79 0.93 -22.04 12.92
C ASP A 79 1.25 -20.93 13.94
N GLY A 80 0.67 -19.74 13.76
CA GLY A 80 0.84 -18.60 14.67
C GLY A 80 2.23 -17.96 14.65
N LYS A 81 3.16 -18.42 13.81
CA LYS A 81 4.55 -17.94 13.78
C LYS A 81 4.73 -16.74 12.85
N SER A 82 5.91 -16.12 12.94
CA SER A 82 6.27 -14.89 12.23
C SER A 82 6.34 -15.03 10.70
N GLY A 83 6.20 -13.89 10.02
CA GLY A 83 6.47 -13.71 8.58
C GLY A 83 7.95 -13.79 8.20
N VAL A 84 8.86 -13.73 9.18
CA VAL A 84 10.32 -13.81 9.00
C VAL A 84 10.85 -14.89 9.92
N ARG A 85 11.41 -15.96 9.37
CA ARG A 85 11.80 -17.16 10.10
C ARG A 85 13.24 -17.54 9.79
N GLN A 86 13.97 -17.98 10.80
CA GLN A 86 15.30 -18.56 10.65
C GLN A 86 15.16 -20.08 10.52
N VAL A 87 15.90 -20.69 9.59
CA VAL A 87 15.93 -22.14 9.36
C VAL A 87 17.37 -22.62 9.26
N TYR A 88 17.63 -23.80 9.82
CA TYR A 88 18.97 -24.38 9.89
C TYR A 88 19.20 -25.49 8.86
N SER A 89 18.13 -26.08 8.29
CA SER A 89 18.27 -27.18 7.34
C SER A 89 17.30 -27.08 6.17
N PRO A 90 17.57 -27.76 5.04
CA PRO A 90 16.62 -27.90 3.94
C PRO A 90 15.25 -28.44 4.37
N ASP A 91 15.21 -29.34 5.35
CA ASP A 91 13.96 -29.91 5.86
C ASP A 91 13.18 -28.93 6.74
N GLU A 92 13.86 -28.12 7.54
CA GLU A 92 13.22 -27.01 8.24
C GLU A 92 12.67 -25.98 7.26
N ALA A 93 13.39 -25.69 6.18
CA ALA A 93 12.94 -24.79 5.14
C ALA A 93 11.66 -25.32 4.46
N PHE A 94 11.61 -26.61 4.14
CA PHE A 94 10.42 -27.27 3.61
C PHE A 94 9.21 -27.13 4.55
N LYS A 95 9.39 -27.49 5.83
CA LYS A 95 8.33 -27.42 6.86
C LYS A 95 7.84 -25.99 7.05
N SER A 96 8.77 -25.04 7.14
CA SER A 96 8.43 -23.62 7.29
C SER A 96 7.66 -23.11 6.07
N ALA A 97 8.13 -23.40 4.85
CA ALA A 97 7.45 -22.98 3.63
C ALA A 97 6.06 -23.61 3.47
N THR A 98 5.88 -24.87 3.90
CA THR A 98 4.59 -25.56 3.93
C THR A 98 3.56 -24.82 4.78
N ASN A 99 3.99 -24.23 5.90
CA ASN A 99 3.10 -23.47 6.78
C ASN A 99 2.95 -21.99 6.37
N MET A 100 3.73 -21.49 5.42
CA MET A 100 3.66 -20.08 5.02
C MET A 100 2.94 -19.90 3.69
N LEU A 101 3.27 -20.72 2.68
CA LEU A 101 2.72 -20.60 1.33
C LEU A 101 1.24 -21.00 1.29
N GLY A 102 0.40 -20.16 0.70
CA GLY A 102 -1.05 -20.34 0.63
C GLY A 102 -1.82 -19.94 1.90
N TYR A 103 -1.12 -19.56 2.96
CA TYR A 103 -1.70 -19.11 4.23
C TYR A 103 -1.68 -17.58 4.35
N TYR A 104 -2.39 -17.05 5.34
CA TYR A 104 -2.57 -15.61 5.54
C TYR A 104 -1.68 -15.12 6.69
N LEU A 105 -0.95 -14.04 6.43
CA LEU A 105 -0.10 -13.35 7.40
C LEU A 105 -0.78 -12.05 7.83
N THR A 106 -1.12 -11.94 9.11
CA THR A 106 -1.64 -10.71 9.71
C THR A 106 -0.50 -9.92 10.33
N THR A 107 -0.41 -8.62 10.03
CA THR A 107 0.52 -7.66 10.65
C THR A 107 -0.25 -6.44 11.15
N ALA A 108 0.42 -5.52 11.84
CA ALA A 108 -0.19 -4.23 12.22
C ALA A 108 -0.62 -3.36 11.02
N GLN A 109 -0.17 -3.70 9.80
CA GLN A 109 -0.44 -2.96 8.56
C GLN A 109 -1.31 -3.76 7.57
N THR A 110 -1.91 -4.88 7.98
CA THR A 110 -2.85 -5.66 7.15
C THR A 110 -4.28 -5.50 7.65
N PRO A 111 -5.29 -5.86 6.84
CA PRO A 111 -6.64 -6.16 7.34
C PRO A 111 -6.61 -7.25 8.41
N GLU A 112 -7.72 -7.40 9.15
CA GLU A 112 -7.85 -8.40 10.23
C GLU A 112 -7.58 -9.83 9.74
N ASP A 113 -8.10 -10.18 8.56
CA ASP A 113 -7.90 -11.49 7.91
C ASP A 113 -6.47 -11.71 7.36
N GLY A 114 -5.62 -10.68 7.42
CA GLY A 114 -4.24 -10.74 6.92
C GLY A 114 -4.13 -10.73 5.39
N LEU A 115 -2.92 -10.94 4.90
CA LEU A 115 -2.63 -11.05 3.46
C LEU A 115 -2.13 -12.45 3.13
N ARG A 116 -2.69 -13.06 2.08
CA ARG A 116 -2.23 -14.35 1.57
C ARG A 116 -0.78 -14.27 1.09
N VAL A 117 0.01 -15.27 1.45
CA VAL A 117 1.43 -15.38 1.08
C VAL A 117 1.61 -16.41 -0.03
N ASP A 118 1.88 -15.96 -1.25
CA ASP A 118 2.11 -16.86 -2.40
C ASP A 118 3.59 -17.04 -2.78
N LYS A 119 4.47 -16.20 -2.20
CA LYS A 119 5.91 -16.20 -2.50
C LYS A 119 6.70 -16.00 -1.22
N LEU A 120 7.86 -16.65 -1.14
CA LEU A 120 8.85 -16.47 -0.07
C LEU A 120 10.19 -16.03 -0.67
N TYR A 121 10.90 -15.15 0.04
CA TYR A 121 12.28 -14.79 -0.28
C TYR A 121 13.22 -15.43 0.73
N ILE A 122 14.19 -16.20 0.25
CA ILE A 122 15.16 -16.93 1.08
C ILE A 122 16.56 -16.38 0.83
N TYR A 123 17.27 -16.03 1.89
CA TYR A 123 18.64 -15.54 1.84
C TYR A 123 19.45 -16.06 3.03
N LYS A 124 20.78 -15.99 2.95
CA LYS A 124 21.65 -16.43 4.05
C LYS A 124 21.51 -15.49 5.26
N ALA A 125 21.41 -16.03 6.47
CA ALA A 125 21.42 -15.21 7.67
C ALA A 125 22.78 -14.51 7.82
N MET A 126 22.76 -13.30 8.38
CA MET A 126 23.94 -12.46 8.56
C MET A 126 24.06 -12.08 10.04
N SER A 127 25.29 -11.96 10.53
CA SER A 127 25.56 -11.42 11.87
C SER A 127 25.37 -9.91 11.84
N ILE A 128 24.38 -9.42 12.57
CA ILE A 128 24.00 -8.00 12.57
C ILE A 128 24.59 -7.34 13.82
N ALA A 129 25.45 -6.35 13.62
CA ALA A 129 25.98 -5.53 14.70
C ALA A 129 25.03 -4.38 15.07
N GLN A 130 24.40 -3.75 14.08
CA GLN A 130 23.47 -2.65 14.29
C GLN A 130 22.48 -2.48 13.13
N GLU A 131 21.25 -2.07 13.43
CA GLU A 131 20.21 -1.78 12.45
C GLU A 131 19.94 -0.27 12.39
N PHE A 132 19.97 0.29 11.19
CA PHE A 132 19.69 1.70 10.93
C PHE A 132 18.42 1.85 10.09
N TYR A 133 17.79 3.01 10.22
CA TYR A 133 16.69 3.46 9.38
C TYR A 133 17.19 4.59 8.47
N LEU A 134 16.96 4.46 7.17
CA LEU A 134 17.18 5.55 6.20
C LEU A 134 15.97 5.65 5.27
N ALA A 135 15.42 6.84 5.06
CA ALA A 135 14.37 7.04 4.06
C ALA A 135 14.48 8.38 3.32
N MET A 136 14.14 8.39 2.04
CA MET A 136 13.96 9.61 1.25
C MET A 136 12.49 9.79 0.93
N THR A 137 11.97 10.99 1.16
CA THR A 137 10.60 11.39 0.84
C THR A 137 10.55 12.89 0.56
N PHE A 138 9.36 13.46 0.35
CA PHE A 138 9.17 14.91 0.23
C PHE A 138 8.57 15.49 1.50
N ASP A 139 9.24 16.50 2.06
CA ASP A 139 8.65 17.34 3.08
C ASP A 139 7.73 18.37 2.42
N ARG A 140 6.42 18.17 2.55
CA ARG A 140 5.41 19.05 1.97
C ARG A 140 5.41 20.46 2.56
N GLN A 141 5.87 20.65 3.80
CA GLN A 141 5.94 21.98 4.41
C GLN A 141 7.10 22.79 3.84
N HIS A 142 8.22 22.11 3.56
CA HIS A 142 9.42 22.73 2.98
C HIS A 142 9.46 22.68 1.45
N ALA A 143 8.50 21.99 0.81
CA ALA A 143 8.45 21.74 -0.62
C ALA A 143 9.78 21.19 -1.19
N SER A 144 10.45 20.33 -0.43
CA SER A 144 11.82 19.87 -0.70
C SER A 144 11.96 18.38 -0.35
N PRO A 145 12.82 17.60 -1.05
CA PRO A 145 13.10 16.25 -0.61
C PRO A 145 13.87 16.27 0.72
N VAL A 146 13.59 15.27 1.54
CA VAL A 146 14.15 15.11 2.87
C VAL A 146 14.66 13.69 3.04
N LEU A 147 15.88 13.58 3.57
CA LEU A 147 16.48 12.36 4.07
C LEU A 147 16.14 12.24 5.56
N LEU A 148 15.53 11.12 5.92
CA LEU A 148 15.17 10.74 7.27
C LEU A 148 16.15 9.67 7.74
N ILE A 149 16.80 9.88 8.89
CA ILE A 149 17.75 8.91 9.44
C ILE A 149 17.44 8.59 10.91
N SER A 150 17.74 7.36 11.33
CA SER A 150 17.73 6.98 12.74
C SER A 150 18.66 5.79 13.01
N SER A 151 19.24 5.74 14.21
CA SER A 151 19.98 4.60 14.74
C SER A 151 19.09 3.46 15.24
N SER A 152 17.76 3.64 15.21
CA SER A 152 16.76 2.65 15.62
C SER A 152 16.08 1.98 14.41
N GLY A 153 16.86 1.26 13.60
CA GLY A 153 16.33 0.45 12.49
C GLY A 153 15.56 -0.79 12.95
N GLY A 154 14.89 -1.47 12.00
CA GLY A 154 14.19 -2.73 12.24
C GLY A 154 12.86 -2.59 13.00
N THR A 155 12.46 -1.35 13.28
CA THR A 155 11.23 -1.01 14.00
C THR A 155 10.36 -0.06 13.20
N ASP A 156 9.10 0.08 13.64
CA ASP A 156 8.14 1.03 13.08
C ASP A 156 8.58 2.45 13.46
N ILE A 157 8.91 3.28 12.48
CA ILE A 157 9.50 4.60 12.74
C ILE A 157 8.46 5.60 13.24
N GLU A 158 7.20 5.39 12.88
CA GLU A 158 6.03 6.12 13.33
C GLU A 158 5.86 6.05 14.86
N SER A 159 6.38 4.99 15.48
CA SER A 159 6.41 4.81 16.93
C SER A 159 7.66 5.38 17.61
N ASN A 160 8.64 5.88 16.85
CA ASN A 160 9.96 6.35 17.33
C ASN A 160 10.38 7.69 16.68
N VAL A 161 9.42 8.59 16.46
CA VAL A 161 9.63 9.87 15.76
C VAL A 161 10.63 10.78 16.50
N ASP A 162 10.77 10.61 17.82
CA ASP A 162 11.73 11.32 18.67
C ASP A 162 13.19 11.04 18.31
N LYS A 163 13.47 9.88 17.69
CA LYS A 163 14.81 9.47 17.25
C LYS A 163 15.05 9.70 15.76
N LEU A 164 14.16 10.43 15.10
CA LEU A 164 14.19 10.65 13.66
C LEU A 164 14.80 12.02 13.35
N HIS A 165 15.90 12.01 12.60
CA HIS A 165 16.56 13.23 12.15
C HIS A 165 16.17 13.52 10.71
N LYS A 166 15.96 14.80 10.40
CA LYS A 166 15.52 15.27 9.08
C LYS A 166 16.62 16.13 8.45
N LEU A 167 17.07 15.75 7.26
CA LEU A 167 18.10 16.43 6.51
C LEU A 167 17.56 16.73 5.12
N TRP A 168 17.33 18.00 4.82
CA TRP A 168 16.86 18.43 3.50
C TRP A 168 18.01 18.48 2.51
N PHE A 169 17.74 18.08 1.26
CA PHE A 169 18.73 18.10 0.20
C PHE A 169 18.10 18.58 -1.11
N GLY A 170 18.91 18.82 -2.14
CA GLY A 170 18.41 19.18 -3.48
C GLY A 170 18.50 18.00 -4.44
N LEU A 171 17.52 17.80 -5.32
CA LEU A 171 17.60 16.75 -6.36
C LEU A 171 18.70 17.01 -7.42
N SER A 172 19.23 18.23 -7.47
CA SER A 172 20.35 18.62 -8.34
C SER A 172 21.70 18.58 -7.61
N THR A 173 21.74 19.00 -6.35
CA THR A 173 22.95 19.00 -5.52
C THR A 173 23.26 17.63 -4.91
N GLY A 174 22.22 16.85 -4.61
CA GLY A 174 22.36 15.56 -3.94
C GLY A 174 22.76 15.71 -2.48
N ILE A 175 23.52 14.71 -2.01
CA ILE A 175 24.07 14.65 -0.65
C ILE A 175 25.35 15.47 -0.62
N THR A 176 25.44 16.42 0.30
CA THR A 176 26.60 17.31 0.47
C THR A 176 27.49 16.86 1.62
N ASP A 177 28.71 17.39 1.67
CA ASP A 177 29.67 17.09 2.75
C ASP A 177 29.13 17.48 4.14
N GLU A 178 28.29 18.52 4.23
CA GLU A 178 27.64 18.90 5.50
C GLU A 178 26.60 17.87 5.95
N ILE A 179 25.86 17.28 5.01
CA ILE A 179 24.92 16.19 5.30
C ILE A 179 25.70 14.95 5.75
N ASP A 180 26.79 14.61 5.06
CA ASP A 180 27.64 13.49 5.45
C ASP A 180 28.23 13.68 6.86
N ALA A 181 28.77 14.86 7.16
CA ALA A 181 29.34 15.16 8.46
C ALA A 181 28.29 15.05 9.59
N TYR A 182 27.06 15.49 9.33
CA TYR A 182 25.96 15.33 10.28
C TYR A 182 25.60 13.86 10.50
N ILE A 183 25.42 13.09 9.42
CA ILE A 183 25.09 11.65 9.50
C ILE A 183 26.19 10.89 10.24
N GLN A 184 27.46 11.20 9.94
CA GLN A 184 28.61 10.57 10.56
C GLN A 184 28.61 10.78 12.08
N ALA A 185 28.40 12.02 12.52
CA ALA A 185 28.37 12.37 13.94
C ALA A 185 27.16 11.75 14.66
N GLU A 186 25.98 11.81 14.04
CA GLU A 186 24.73 11.38 14.66
C GLU A 186 24.61 9.84 14.75
N LEU A 187 25.01 9.13 13.70
CA LEU A 187 24.91 7.66 13.65
C LEU A 187 26.20 6.95 14.11
N GLY A 188 27.26 7.72 14.39
CA GLY A 188 28.51 7.20 14.94
C GLY A 188 29.33 6.38 13.94
N PHE A 189 29.36 6.79 12.67
CA PHE A 189 30.15 6.12 11.64
C PHE A 189 31.61 6.57 11.66
N SER A 190 32.53 5.63 11.46
CA SER A 190 33.94 5.94 11.16
C SER A 190 34.09 6.55 9.76
N ASP A 191 35.25 7.16 9.47
CA ASP A 191 35.53 7.74 8.15
C ASP A 191 35.45 6.70 7.01
N LEU A 192 35.74 5.44 7.29
CA LEU A 192 35.62 4.35 6.32
C LEU A 192 34.16 3.96 6.09
N GLU A 193 33.41 3.75 7.17
CA GLU A 193 31.98 3.45 7.09
C GLU A 193 31.20 4.58 6.40
N MET A 194 31.54 5.84 6.69
CA MET A 194 30.86 6.99 6.10
C MET A 194 31.06 7.06 4.58
N LYS A 195 32.20 6.62 4.04
CA LYS A 195 32.40 6.50 2.57
C LYS A 195 31.44 5.48 1.96
N ASP A 196 31.17 4.39 2.66
CA ASP A 196 30.22 3.37 2.21
C ASP A 196 28.78 3.86 2.31
N ILE A 197 28.43 4.55 3.39
CA ILE A 197 27.12 5.19 3.59
C ILE A 197 26.89 6.27 2.53
N HIS A 198 27.83 7.19 2.31
CA HIS A 198 27.72 8.21 1.27
C HIS A 198 27.43 7.59 -0.10
N ARG A 199 28.15 6.51 -0.44
CA ARG A 199 27.93 5.79 -1.70
C ARG A 199 26.53 5.18 -1.78
N ILE A 200 25.98 4.68 -0.67
CA ILE A 200 24.59 4.20 -0.59
C ILE A 200 23.63 5.38 -0.79
N LEU A 201 23.81 6.50 -0.09
CA LEU A 201 22.93 7.67 -0.16
C LEU A 201 22.92 8.27 -1.58
N VAL A 202 24.07 8.42 -2.23
CA VAL A 202 24.13 8.89 -3.63
C VAL A 202 23.38 7.95 -4.57
N ARG A 203 23.50 6.63 -4.38
CA ARG A 203 22.74 5.63 -5.16
C ARG A 203 21.24 5.70 -4.87
N MET A 204 20.85 5.94 -3.62
CA MET A 204 19.46 6.18 -3.24
C MET A 204 18.91 7.44 -3.91
N VAL A 205 19.64 8.57 -3.89
CA VAL A 205 19.21 9.81 -4.59
C VAL A 205 19.02 9.56 -6.08
N LYS A 206 19.98 8.87 -6.71
CA LYS A 206 19.89 8.50 -8.13
C LYS A 206 18.64 7.66 -8.40
N LEU A 207 18.42 6.61 -7.60
CA LEU A 207 17.26 5.72 -7.72
C LEU A 207 15.93 6.46 -7.50
N PHE A 208 15.87 7.28 -6.45
CA PHE A 208 14.70 8.08 -6.09
C PHE A 208 14.27 9.00 -7.24
N LYS A 209 15.27 9.67 -7.85
CA LYS A 209 15.05 10.57 -8.99
C LYS A 209 14.69 9.84 -10.28
N GLU A 210 15.45 8.81 -10.66
CA GLU A 210 15.26 8.10 -11.94
C GLU A 210 13.96 7.29 -12.01
N LYS A 211 13.38 6.95 -10.85
CA LYS A 211 12.16 6.15 -10.75
C LYS A 211 10.93 6.94 -10.33
N ASP A 212 11.02 8.27 -10.28
CA ASP A 212 9.91 9.14 -9.86
C ASP A 212 9.31 8.68 -8.52
N ALA A 213 10.20 8.43 -7.57
CA ALA A 213 9.83 7.91 -6.28
C ALA A 213 9.22 9.00 -5.41
N THR A 214 8.21 8.62 -4.62
CA THR A 214 7.64 9.46 -3.56
C THR A 214 8.15 9.04 -2.19
N LEU A 215 8.59 7.78 -2.06
CA LEU A 215 9.18 7.22 -0.84
C LEU A 215 10.22 6.18 -1.22
N LEU A 216 11.44 6.26 -0.68
CA LEU A 216 12.42 5.19 -0.71
C LEU A 216 12.94 4.97 0.71
N GLU A 217 12.47 3.91 1.35
CA GLU A 217 12.80 3.55 2.73
C GLU A 217 13.67 2.29 2.75
N LEU A 218 14.79 2.32 3.47
CA LEU A 218 15.61 1.17 3.85
C LEU A 218 15.42 0.93 5.34
N ASN A 219 14.70 -0.13 5.71
CA ASN A 219 14.36 -0.41 7.10
C ASN A 219 14.32 -1.92 7.39
N PRO A 220 15.45 -2.55 7.76
CA PRO A 220 16.72 -1.91 8.12
C PRO A 220 17.76 -1.85 6.99
N LEU A 221 18.60 -0.81 7.03
CA LEU A 221 19.98 -0.89 6.57
C LEU A 221 20.82 -1.41 7.74
N VAL A 222 21.43 -2.58 7.61
CA VAL A 222 22.22 -3.20 8.69
C VAL A 222 23.70 -2.97 8.48
N ARG A 223 24.41 -2.81 9.60
CA ARG A 223 25.86 -3.01 9.69
C ARG A 223 26.13 -4.43 10.19
N THR A 224 26.91 -5.20 9.46
CA THR A 224 27.33 -6.55 9.89
C THR A 224 28.47 -6.47 10.92
N GLU A 225 28.76 -7.57 11.60
CA GLU A 225 29.93 -7.65 12.50
C GLU A 225 31.26 -7.44 11.76
N GLU A 226 31.30 -7.75 10.47
CA GLU A 226 32.44 -7.51 9.58
C GLU A 226 32.52 -6.05 9.08
N GLY A 227 31.57 -5.19 9.45
CA GLY A 227 31.53 -3.78 9.07
C GLY A 227 30.91 -3.50 7.70
N GLU A 228 30.25 -4.48 7.07
CA GLU A 228 29.56 -4.27 5.79
C GLU A 228 28.17 -3.68 5.98
N PHE A 229 27.71 -2.85 5.03
CA PHE A 229 26.35 -2.28 5.05
C PHE A 229 25.44 -2.94 4.04
N ILE A 230 24.29 -3.47 4.49
CA ILE A 230 23.37 -4.27 3.67
C ILE A 230 21.92 -3.91 3.96
N CYS A 231 21.11 -3.72 2.93
CA CYS A 231 19.67 -3.50 3.06
C CYS A 231 18.94 -4.84 3.16
N LEU A 232 18.30 -5.12 4.30
CA LEU A 232 17.51 -6.35 4.51
C LEU A 232 16.03 -6.18 4.18
N ASP A 233 15.56 -4.93 4.13
CA ASP A 233 14.22 -4.61 3.70
C ASP A 233 14.11 -3.19 3.19
N ALA A 234 13.15 -2.98 2.29
CA ALA A 234 12.85 -1.66 1.79
C ALA A 234 11.38 -1.53 1.40
N LYS A 235 10.88 -0.30 1.50
CA LYS A 235 9.60 0.13 0.95
C LYS A 235 9.85 1.17 -0.12
N PHE A 236 9.24 0.97 -1.27
CA PHE A 236 9.46 1.83 -2.43
C PHE A 236 8.11 2.29 -2.98
N GLY A 237 7.83 3.58 -2.82
CA GLY A 237 6.65 4.28 -3.32
C GLY A 237 6.98 5.15 -4.54
N PHE A 238 6.05 5.22 -5.47
CA PHE A 238 6.21 5.91 -6.75
C PHE A 238 5.10 6.92 -6.97
N ASP A 239 5.37 7.94 -7.79
CA ASP A 239 4.35 8.87 -8.24
C ASP A 239 3.51 8.22 -9.35
N ASN A 240 2.21 8.05 -9.08
CA ASN A 240 1.25 7.52 -10.05
C ASN A 240 1.16 8.41 -11.31
N ALA A 241 1.39 9.72 -11.19
CA ALA A 241 1.38 10.63 -12.33
C ALA A 241 2.56 10.38 -13.29
N ALA A 242 3.61 9.71 -12.84
CA ALA A 242 4.76 9.34 -13.68
C ALA A 242 4.57 8.00 -14.44
N ARG A 243 3.39 7.36 -14.34
CA ARG A 243 3.11 6.06 -14.97
C ARG A 243 3.46 6.02 -16.46
N TYR A 244 3.18 7.11 -17.18
CA TYR A 244 3.45 7.24 -18.61
C TYR A 244 4.93 7.14 -19.02
N ARG A 245 5.87 7.35 -18.08
CA ARG A 245 7.32 7.27 -18.33
C ARG A 245 8.03 6.21 -17.50
N GLN A 246 7.30 5.46 -16.69
CA GLN A 246 7.82 4.44 -15.77
C GLN A 246 7.20 3.06 -16.02
N GLU A 247 6.88 2.73 -17.27
CA GLU A 247 6.22 1.46 -17.65
C GLU A 247 6.85 0.23 -17.00
N GLY A 248 8.19 0.15 -16.99
CA GLY A 248 8.92 -0.97 -16.40
C GLY A 248 8.76 -1.13 -14.89
N ILE A 249 8.47 -0.06 -14.15
CA ILE A 249 8.15 -0.13 -12.70
C ILE A 249 6.69 -0.51 -12.51
N PHE A 250 5.78 0.11 -13.25
CA PHE A 250 4.34 -0.16 -13.13
C PHE A 250 3.95 -1.56 -13.64
N ALA A 251 4.77 -2.17 -14.51
CA ALA A 251 4.64 -3.58 -14.87
C ALA A 251 4.97 -4.56 -13.73
N LEU A 252 5.63 -4.09 -12.65
CA LEU A 252 5.93 -4.88 -11.46
C LEU A 252 4.87 -4.72 -10.36
N GLU A 253 3.84 -3.92 -10.62
CA GLU A 253 2.75 -3.66 -9.68
C GLU A 253 2.01 -4.97 -9.37
N GLU A 254 1.98 -5.34 -8.10
CA GLU A 254 1.18 -6.46 -7.61
C GLU A 254 -0.06 -5.88 -6.90
N ARG A 255 -1.22 -6.48 -7.15
CA ARG A 255 -2.53 -6.05 -6.61
C ARG A 255 -3.25 -7.22 -5.97
N SER A 256 -3.91 -6.96 -4.84
CA SER A 256 -4.92 -7.87 -4.30
C SER A 256 -6.18 -7.86 -5.20
N PRO A 257 -7.09 -8.84 -5.07
CA PRO A 257 -8.35 -8.83 -5.80
C PRO A 257 -9.16 -7.53 -5.59
N GLU A 258 -9.16 -6.97 -4.38
CA GLU A 258 -9.85 -5.72 -4.07
C GLU A 258 -9.20 -4.53 -4.80
N GLN A 259 -7.87 -4.49 -4.82
CA GLN A 259 -7.10 -3.46 -5.52
C GLN A 259 -7.25 -3.54 -7.05
N GLU A 260 -7.60 -4.71 -7.58
CA GLU A 260 -7.85 -4.88 -9.01
C GLU A 260 -9.17 -4.22 -9.43
N GLU A 261 -10.22 -4.27 -8.59
CA GLU A 261 -11.46 -3.52 -8.84
C GLU A 261 -11.22 -2.01 -8.78
N GLU A 262 -10.48 -1.53 -7.76
CA GLU A 262 -10.06 -0.12 -7.66
C GLU A 262 -9.24 0.31 -8.89
N HIS A 263 -8.34 -0.54 -9.37
CA HIS A 263 -7.51 -0.26 -10.54
C HIS A 263 -8.33 -0.12 -11.82
N GLN A 264 -9.24 -1.06 -12.09
CA GLN A 264 -10.11 -1.03 -13.28
C GLN A 264 -10.97 0.25 -13.32
N LEU A 265 -11.42 0.72 -12.16
CA LEU A 265 -12.15 1.98 -12.04
C LEU A 265 -11.23 3.18 -12.29
N ALA A 266 -10.01 3.15 -11.74
CA ALA A 266 -9.02 4.20 -11.96
C ALA A 266 -8.63 4.37 -13.45
N GLU A 267 -8.53 3.28 -14.22
CA GLU A 267 -8.29 3.33 -15.67
C GLU A 267 -9.39 4.08 -16.44
N MET A 268 -10.57 4.20 -15.84
CA MET A 268 -11.70 4.95 -16.38
C MET A 268 -11.84 6.36 -15.82
N GLY A 269 -10.88 6.80 -15.02
CA GLY A 269 -10.92 8.09 -14.34
C GLY A 269 -11.83 8.13 -13.11
N LEU A 270 -12.24 6.97 -12.59
CA LEU A 270 -13.00 6.86 -11.34
C LEU A 270 -12.03 6.62 -10.18
N SER A 271 -12.04 7.49 -9.16
CA SER A 271 -11.27 7.25 -7.93
C SER A 271 -12.15 6.56 -6.92
N TYR A 272 -11.98 5.24 -6.77
CA TYR A 272 -12.74 4.38 -5.88
C TYR A 272 -11.86 3.84 -4.76
N VAL A 273 -12.35 3.87 -3.53
CA VAL A 273 -11.74 3.19 -2.38
C VAL A 273 -12.83 2.46 -1.61
N ARG A 274 -12.63 1.17 -1.36
CA ARG A 274 -13.57 0.37 -0.55
C ARG A 274 -13.42 0.74 0.94
N LEU A 275 -14.56 0.94 1.61
CA LEU A 275 -14.63 1.21 3.05
C LEU A 275 -15.48 0.14 3.77
N ASP A 276 -15.43 0.14 5.09
CA ASP A 276 -16.23 -0.76 5.92
C ASP A 276 -17.54 -0.11 6.37
N GLY A 277 -18.54 -0.20 5.51
CA GLY A 277 -19.86 0.37 5.77
C GLY A 277 -20.92 -0.19 4.84
N ASN A 278 -22.10 0.41 4.92
CA ASN A 278 -23.31 -0.06 4.26
C ASN A 278 -24.02 1.03 3.42
N ILE A 279 -23.53 2.27 3.41
CA ILE A 279 -24.05 3.35 2.57
C ILE A 279 -23.08 3.57 1.42
N GLY A 280 -23.48 3.22 0.20
CA GLY A 280 -22.72 3.55 -0.99
C GLY A 280 -22.82 5.05 -1.31
N ASN A 281 -21.83 5.62 -1.97
CA ASN A 281 -21.95 6.95 -2.54
C ASN A 281 -21.33 7.08 -3.93
N ILE A 282 -21.85 8.03 -4.70
CA ILE A 282 -21.34 8.45 -6.00
C ILE A 282 -21.27 9.97 -5.98
N VAL A 283 -20.06 10.52 -6.09
CA VAL A 283 -19.81 11.95 -5.94
C VAL A 283 -18.88 12.43 -7.04
N ASN A 284 -18.96 13.70 -7.44
CA ASN A 284 -17.98 14.32 -8.32
C ASN A 284 -17.08 15.30 -7.56
N GLY A 285 -15.77 15.10 -7.67
CA GLY A 285 -14.72 15.83 -6.97
C GLY A 285 -14.34 15.20 -5.62
N ALA A 286 -13.06 14.87 -5.47
CA ALA A 286 -12.52 14.23 -4.27
C ALA A 286 -12.84 14.96 -2.95
N GLY A 287 -12.82 16.29 -2.95
CA GLY A 287 -13.17 17.08 -1.76
C GLY A 287 -14.64 16.92 -1.36
N LEU A 288 -15.56 16.90 -2.33
CA LEU A 288 -16.98 16.67 -2.06
C LEU A 288 -17.24 15.21 -1.66
N ALA A 289 -16.51 14.26 -2.23
CA ALA A 289 -16.61 12.84 -1.87
C ALA A 289 -16.19 12.61 -0.40
N MET A 290 -15.07 13.21 0.05
CA MET A 290 -14.67 13.20 1.46
C MET A 290 -15.72 13.87 2.35
N ALA A 291 -16.19 15.07 1.99
CA ALA A 291 -17.22 15.77 2.77
C ALA A 291 -18.55 15.00 2.85
N THR A 292 -18.89 14.24 1.81
CA THR A 292 -20.08 13.36 1.80
C THR A 292 -19.90 12.21 2.77
N ASN A 293 -18.73 11.58 2.79
CA ASN A 293 -18.40 10.53 3.75
C ASN A 293 -18.45 11.04 5.19
N ASP A 294 -17.87 12.22 5.44
CA ASP A 294 -17.85 12.86 6.75
C ASP A 294 -19.27 13.20 7.23
N LEU A 295 -20.11 13.73 6.35
CA LEU A 295 -21.48 14.13 6.70
C LEU A 295 -22.38 12.93 6.98
N ILE A 296 -22.25 11.84 6.21
CA ILE A 296 -22.93 10.57 6.52
C ILE A 296 -22.49 10.05 7.89
N SER A 297 -21.18 10.07 8.16
CA SER A 297 -20.60 9.60 9.43
C SER A 297 -21.04 10.45 10.61
N LEU A 298 -21.13 11.77 10.43
CA LEU A 298 -21.63 12.72 11.43
C LEU A 298 -23.05 12.40 11.88
N TYR A 299 -23.89 11.86 10.99
CA TYR A 299 -25.25 11.42 11.32
C TYR A 299 -25.36 9.96 11.74
N GLY A 300 -24.23 9.26 11.95
CA GLY A 300 -24.19 7.89 12.45
C GLY A 300 -24.29 6.81 11.37
N GLY A 301 -24.24 7.17 10.08
CA GLY A 301 -24.10 6.22 8.99
C GLY A 301 -22.67 5.73 8.82
N LYS A 302 -22.47 4.67 8.03
CA LYS A 302 -21.14 4.17 7.65
C LYS A 302 -21.03 4.05 6.14
N CYS A 303 -20.11 4.79 5.53
CA CYS A 303 -19.89 4.72 4.09
C CYS A 303 -19.23 3.39 3.71
N ALA A 304 -19.77 2.73 2.69
CA ALA A 304 -19.22 1.50 2.11
C ALA A 304 -18.06 1.77 1.14
N ASN A 305 -17.94 3.01 0.67
CA ASN A 305 -16.91 3.43 -0.26
C ASN A 305 -16.61 4.93 -0.18
N PHE A 306 -15.49 5.31 -0.77
CA PHE A 306 -15.25 6.62 -1.36
C PHE A 306 -15.32 6.46 -2.88
N LEU A 307 -16.06 7.32 -3.59
CA LEU A 307 -16.09 7.29 -5.05
C LEU A 307 -16.21 8.70 -5.63
N ASP A 308 -15.14 9.12 -6.29
CA ASP A 308 -15.11 10.32 -7.13
C ASP A 308 -15.18 9.94 -8.62
N VAL A 309 -16.25 10.38 -9.29
CA VAL A 309 -16.44 10.18 -10.74
C VAL A 309 -15.79 11.25 -11.62
N GLY A 310 -15.02 12.16 -11.03
CA GLY A 310 -14.33 13.26 -11.69
C GLY A 310 -15.26 14.38 -12.15
N GLY A 311 -14.70 15.40 -12.81
CA GLY A 311 -15.45 16.59 -13.25
C GLY A 311 -16.46 16.35 -14.38
N ALA A 312 -16.41 15.19 -15.05
CA ALA A 312 -17.28 14.83 -16.16
C ALA A 312 -17.95 13.47 -15.90
N ALA A 313 -19.06 13.48 -15.17
CA ALA A 313 -19.91 12.31 -15.01
C ALA A 313 -20.59 11.97 -16.36
N THR A 314 -20.13 10.93 -17.04
CA THR A 314 -20.74 10.43 -18.28
C THR A 314 -21.72 9.30 -17.96
N LYS A 315 -22.59 8.94 -18.92
CA LYS A 315 -23.47 7.78 -18.77
C LYS A 315 -22.68 6.51 -18.48
N GLU A 316 -21.55 6.29 -19.18
CA GLU A 316 -20.74 5.09 -19.00
C GLU A 316 -20.08 5.02 -17.62
N THR A 317 -19.50 6.13 -17.14
CA THR A 317 -18.83 6.15 -15.84
C THR A 317 -19.83 5.95 -14.70
N LEU A 318 -21.02 6.55 -14.80
CA LEU A 318 -22.11 6.33 -13.84
C LEU A 318 -22.63 4.89 -13.86
N SER A 319 -22.87 4.30 -15.05
CA SER A 319 -23.34 2.92 -15.15
C SER A 319 -22.37 1.93 -14.50
N LYS A 320 -21.05 2.11 -14.68
CA LYS A 320 -20.06 1.25 -14.03
C LYS A 320 -19.95 1.50 -12.53
N ALA A 321 -20.01 2.75 -12.09
CA ALA A 321 -20.11 3.09 -10.67
C ALA A 321 -21.28 2.34 -10.00
N PHE A 322 -22.47 2.40 -10.60
CA PHE A 322 -23.62 1.63 -10.11
C PHE A 322 -23.38 0.13 -10.15
N GLY A 323 -22.80 -0.40 -11.22
CA GLY A 323 -22.48 -1.82 -11.34
C GLY A 323 -21.60 -2.34 -10.19
N VAL A 324 -20.61 -1.56 -9.79
CA VAL A 324 -19.75 -1.87 -8.63
C VAL A 324 -20.55 -1.85 -7.34
N LEU A 325 -21.29 -0.76 -7.07
CA LEU A 325 -22.05 -0.63 -5.83
C LEU A 325 -23.16 -1.70 -5.71
N MET A 326 -23.83 -2.05 -6.81
CA MET A 326 -24.90 -3.07 -6.80
C MET A 326 -24.39 -4.50 -6.61
N ARG A 327 -23.11 -4.77 -6.88
CA ARG A 327 -22.49 -6.08 -6.58
C ARG A 327 -22.13 -6.22 -5.10
N ASP A 328 -21.94 -5.11 -4.40
CA ASP A 328 -21.61 -5.12 -2.98
C ASP A 328 -22.85 -5.36 -2.12
N ARG A 329 -22.97 -6.58 -1.59
CA ARG A 329 -24.10 -7.01 -0.75
C ARG A 329 -24.23 -6.27 0.58
N ARG A 330 -23.16 -5.58 1.01
CA ARG A 330 -23.16 -4.77 2.24
C ARG A 330 -23.98 -3.49 2.06
N ILE A 331 -24.10 -2.99 0.81
CA ILE A 331 -24.76 -1.73 0.53
C ILE A 331 -26.27 -1.88 0.74
N LYS A 332 -26.80 -1.08 1.67
CA LYS A 332 -28.23 -0.98 2.03
C LYS A 332 -28.87 0.31 1.55
N GLY A 333 -28.10 1.26 1.03
CA GLY A 333 -28.59 2.50 0.43
C GLY A 333 -27.46 3.24 -0.28
N ILE A 334 -27.81 4.11 -1.23
CA ILE A 334 -26.85 4.92 -2.00
C ILE A 334 -27.18 6.40 -1.91
N LEU A 335 -26.16 7.23 -1.66
CA LEU A 335 -26.23 8.68 -1.83
C LEU A 335 -25.49 9.12 -3.09
N ILE A 336 -26.24 9.66 -4.06
CA ILE A 336 -25.67 10.34 -5.21
C ILE A 336 -25.62 11.82 -4.89
N ASN A 337 -24.41 12.38 -4.79
CA ASN A 337 -24.21 13.79 -4.49
C ASN A 337 -23.40 14.43 -5.60
N ILE A 338 -24.07 15.08 -6.55
CA ILE A 338 -23.41 15.66 -7.72
C ILE A 338 -23.61 17.17 -7.75
N TYR A 339 -22.51 17.90 -7.85
CA TYR A 339 -22.49 19.33 -8.13
C TYR A 339 -22.16 19.54 -9.61
N GLY A 340 -23.19 19.80 -10.42
CA GLY A 340 -23.10 20.11 -11.85
C GLY A 340 -22.45 21.48 -12.09
N GLY A 341 -21.16 21.46 -12.42
CA GLY A 341 -20.43 22.61 -12.97
C GLY A 341 -20.58 22.67 -14.49
N ILE A 342 -19.61 22.06 -15.19
CA ILE A 342 -19.57 21.99 -16.66
C ILE A 342 -20.68 21.08 -17.20
N VAL A 343 -20.96 19.97 -16.51
CA VAL A 343 -22.04 19.04 -16.89
C VAL A 343 -23.36 19.50 -16.27
N ARG A 344 -24.42 19.57 -17.09
CA ARG A 344 -25.76 19.98 -16.65
C ARG A 344 -26.44 18.85 -15.88
N CYS A 345 -27.13 19.20 -14.79
CA CYS A 345 -27.81 18.23 -13.93
C CYS A 345 -28.94 17.47 -14.62
N ASP A 346 -29.59 18.04 -15.65
CA ASP A 346 -30.61 17.33 -16.41
C ASP A 346 -30.02 16.14 -17.20
N MET A 347 -28.81 16.27 -17.73
CA MET A 347 -28.12 15.15 -18.40
C MET A 347 -27.68 14.06 -17.42
N ILE A 348 -27.25 14.47 -16.21
CA ILE A 348 -26.89 13.54 -15.13
C ILE A 348 -28.14 12.78 -14.67
N ALA A 349 -29.26 13.46 -14.49
CA ALA A 349 -30.53 12.86 -14.13
C ALA A 349 -30.99 11.83 -15.18
N GLU A 350 -30.91 12.17 -16.47
CA GLU A 350 -31.19 11.23 -17.58
C GLU A 350 -30.31 9.98 -17.50
N ALA A 351 -29.02 10.13 -17.20
CA ALA A 351 -28.09 9.02 -17.05
C ALA A 351 -28.44 8.13 -15.84
N ILE A 352 -28.82 8.72 -14.70
CA ILE A 352 -29.24 7.99 -13.50
C ILE A 352 -30.50 7.17 -13.77
N VAL A 353 -31.53 7.78 -14.37
CA VAL A 353 -32.81 7.12 -14.70
C VAL A 353 -32.60 6.01 -15.73
N ALA A 354 -31.76 6.25 -16.74
CA ALA A 354 -31.41 5.22 -17.73
C ALA A 354 -30.68 4.03 -17.09
N ALA A 355 -29.69 4.29 -16.22
CA ALA A 355 -28.98 3.22 -15.51
C ALA A 355 -29.93 2.42 -14.61
N ALA A 356 -30.80 3.10 -13.87
CA ALA A 356 -31.81 2.45 -13.05
C ALA A 356 -32.73 1.53 -13.87
N SER A 357 -33.16 2.02 -15.05
CA SER A 357 -34.04 1.26 -15.96
C SER A 357 -33.34 0.03 -16.55
N GLU A 358 -32.08 0.18 -17.00
CA GLU A 358 -31.26 -0.91 -17.52
C GLU A 358 -31.00 -2.01 -16.49
N MET A 359 -30.93 -1.65 -15.20
CA MET A 359 -30.74 -2.58 -14.09
C MET A 359 -32.04 -3.22 -13.56
N GLY A 360 -33.21 -2.82 -14.09
CA GLY A 360 -34.51 -3.27 -13.58
C GLY A 360 -34.91 -2.65 -12.24
N GLY A 361 -34.36 -1.48 -11.92
CA GLY A 361 -34.55 -0.74 -10.67
C GLY A 361 -33.43 -0.95 -9.65
N PHE A 362 -33.39 -0.07 -8.64
CA PHE A 362 -32.45 -0.20 -7.53
C PHE A 362 -33.01 -1.13 -6.44
N LYS A 363 -32.15 -2.02 -5.92
CA LYS A 363 -32.50 -2.96 -4.83
C LYS A 363 -32.53 -2.32 -3.45
N CYS A 364 -31.98 -1.12 -3.33
CA CYS A 364 -31.89 -0.35 -2.10
C CYS A 364 -32.35 1.10 -2.36
N PRO A 365 -32.73 1.86 -1.31
CA PRO A 365 -33.02 3.27 -1.44
C PRO A 365 -31.84 4.05 -2.01
N VAL A 366 -32.12 4.97 -2.92
CA VAL A 366 -31.16 5.87 -3.53
C VAL A 366 -31.64 7.30 -3.30
N VAL A 367 -30.83 8.10 -2.61
CA VAL A 367 -31.07 9.53 -2.44
C VAL A 367 -30.20 10.29 -3.44
N VAL A 368 -30.80 11.17 -4.22
CA VAL A 368 -30.12 11.98 -5.23
C VAL A 368 -30.16 13.45 -4.86
N ARG A 369 -28.97 14.02 -4.73
CA ARG A 369 -28.75 15.45 -4.57
C ARG A 369 -28.01 15.98 -5.79
N LEU A 370 -28.70 16.84 -6.56
CA LEU A 370 -28.13 17.57 -7.69
C LEU A 370 -28.10 19.06 -7.37
N GLN A 371 -26.96 19.70 -7.59
CA GLN A 371 -26.81 21.16 -7.47
C GLN A 371 -26.05 21.75 -8.65
N GLY A 372 -26.28 23.01 -8.97
CA GLY A 372 -25.64 23.71 -10.10
C GLY A 372 -26.53 23.82 -11.34
N THR A 373 -25.92 23.79 -12.54
CA THR A 373 -26.63 24.10 -13.79
C THR A 373 -27.78 23.12 -14.05
N ASN A 374 -29.00 23.63 -14.25
CA ASN A 374 -30.23 22.85 -14.47
C ASN A 374 -30.60 21.88 -13.32
N SER A 375 -30.16 22.11 -12.08
CA SER A 375 -30.45 21.22 -10.94
C SER A 375 -31.95 20.95 -10.75
N GLU A 376 -32.78 21.99 -10.70
CA GLU A 376 -34.23 21.86 -10.54
C GLU A 376 -34.86 20.99 -11.64
N LYS A 377 -34.41 21.15 -12.89
CA LYS A 377 -34.89 20.35 -14.02
C LYS A 377 -34.45 18.90 -13.87
N GLY A 378 -33.20 18.65 -13.48
CA GLY A 378 -32.69 17.30 -13.23
C GLY A 378 -33.42 16.59 -12.10
N LEU A 379 -33.68 17.27 -10.99
CA LEU A 379 -34.45 16.71 -9.87
C LEU A 379 -35.88 16.35 -10.30
N LYS A 380 -36.56 17.23 -11.06
CA LYS A 380 -37.90 16.95 -11.63
C LYS A 380 -37.91 15.73 -12.55
N LEU A 381 -36.87 15.55 -13.38
CA LEU A 381 -36.76 14.37 -14.26
C LEU A 381 -36.69 13.07 -13.46
N ILE A 382 -36.01 13.09 -12.31
CA ILE A 382 -35.92 11.96 -11.40
C ILE A 382 -37.27 11.69 -10.74
N GLU A 383 -37.94 12.72 -10.20
CA GLU A 383 -39.28 12.58 -9.59
C GLU A 383 -40.31 12.00 -10.57
N GLN A 384 -40.22 12.40 -11.84
CA GLN A 384 -41.14 11.94 -12.89
C GLN A 384 -40.83 10.54 -13.43
N SER A 385 -39.71 9.93 -13.02
CA SER A 385 -39.30 8.60 -13.52
C SER A 385 -40.17 7.45 -13.01
N GLY A 386 -40.95 7.67 -11.93
CA GLY A 386 -41.80 6.64 -11.33
C GLY A 386 -41.03 5.52 -10.61
N LEU A 387 -39.74 5.74 -10.31
CA LEU A 387 -38.91 4.78 -9.57
C LEU A 387 -39.04 5.01 -8.06
N ASP A 388 -39.83 4.19 -7.38
CA ASP A 388 -40.15 4.36 -5.94
C ASP A 388 -38.93 4.38 -5.01
N ASN A 389 -37.85 3.70 -5.39
CA ASN A 389 -36.62 3.63 -4.60
C ASN A 389 -35.65 4.80 -4.85
N LEU A 390 -36.04 5.77 -5.69
CA LEU A 390 -35.20 6.90 -6.08
C LEU A 390 -35.82 8.21 -5.57
N VAL A 391 -35.21 8.79 -4.53
CA VAL A 391 -35.72 9.99 -3.85
C VAL A 391 -34.78 11.16 -4.12
N VAL A 392 -35.33 12.37 -4.29
CA VAL A 392 -34.54 13.59 -4.46
C VAL A 392 -34.50 14.43 -3.19
N GLU A 393 -33.35 15.03 -2.89
CA GLU A 393 -33.20 16.04 -1.85
C GLU A 393 -32.07 17.00 -2.24
N ALA A 394 -32.39 18.29 -2.39
CA ALA A 394 -31.46 19.28 -2.91
C ALA A 394 -30.48 19.80 -1.85
N ASP A 395 -30.88 19.78 -0.59
CA ASP A 395 -30.06 20.19 0.54
C ASP A 395 -29.09 19.07 0.96
N PHE A 396 -27.82 19.42 1.13
CA PHE A 396 -26.79 18.41 1.37
C PHE A 396 -26.95 17.73 2.74
N GLU A 397 -27.27 18.50 3.78
CA GLU A 397 -27.46 17.97 5.14
C GLU A 397 -28.68 17.04 5.19
N LYS A 398 -29.81 17.48 4.61
CA LYS A 398 -31.02 16.68 4.56
C LYS A 398 -30.83 15.40 3.75
N ALA A 399 -30.12 15.45 2.62
CA ALA A 399 -29.84 14.27 1.81
C ALA A 399 -29.04 13.22 2.60
N ALA A 400 -28.00 13.66 3.33
CA ALA A 400 -27.21 12.79 4.19
C ALA A 400 -28.04 12.18 5.34
N ARG A 401 -28.83 13.00 6.05
CA ARG A 401 -29.74 12.50 7.10
C ARG A 401 -30.78 11.52 6.56
N MET A 402 -31.29 11.78 5.37
CA MET A 402 -32.29 10.95 4.71
C MET A 402 -31.73 9.57 4.39
N ILE A 403 -30.56 9.47 3.75
CA ILE A 403 -29.98 8.18 3.41
C ILE A 403 -29.60 7.38 4.66
N VAL A 404 -29.10 8.06 5.71
CA VAL A 404 -28.80 7.40 6.98
C VAL A 404 -30.08 6.84 7.60
N LYS A 405 -31.16 7.63 7.64
CA LYS A 405 -32.46 7.18 8.17
C LYS A 405 -33.04 6.00 7.39
N GLN A 406 -32.88 5.99 6.07
CA GLN A 406 -33.36 4.88 5.21
C GLN A 406 -32.53 3.60 5.37
N THR A 407 -31.34 3.70 5.96
CA THR A 407 -30.43 2.55 6.18
C THR A 407 -30.30 2.16 7.66
N THR A 408 -30.82 2.96 8.59
CA THR A 408 -30.90 2.60 10.02
C THR A 408 -32.07 1.65 10.25
N GLY A 409 -31.79 0.45 10.76
CA GLY A 409 -32.78 -0.60 11.01
C GLY A 409 -32.63 -1.84 10.12
N VAL A 410 -31.65 -1.85 9.21
CA VAL A 410 -31.22 -3.05 8.50
C VAL A 410 -30.01 -3.62 9.26
N GLU A 411 -30.24 -4.58 10.16
CA GLU A 411 -29.15 -5.28 10.86
C GLU A 411 -28.17 -5.89 9.84
N LEU A 412 -26.87 -5.82 10.16
CA LEU A 412 -25.75 -6.32 9.34
C LEU A 412 -25.69 -7.84 9.34
#